data_AF-A0A9X3ER87-F1
#
_entry.id   AF-A0A9X3ER87-F1
#
_cell.length_a   1.000
_cell.length_b   1.000
_cell.length_c   1.000
_cell.angle_alpha   90.00
_cell.angle_beta   90.00
_cell.angle_gamma   90.00
#
_symmetry.space_group_name_H-M   'P 1'
#
loop_
_entity.id
_entity.type
_entity.pdbx_description
1 polymer ?
#
loop_
_entity_poly.entity_id
_entity_poly.type
_entity_poly.pdbx_seq_one_letter_code
_entity_poly.pdbx_strand_id
1 'polypeptide(L)'
;MYLQLAKHGRLDPGWIERRVRRLDDTEGDIEALMSRIAAVRTWTYISHRPGWIEAPGRWQEWTRAIEDRLSDALHDRLTQAFVDPRATARARKKPGPKDSPFGRLRALQLPDADEPAPPSAAEAIVAAPHGAFAVDARGRVSLAGRPAAQMTRGPDLLRPEVQVLADMSMGTGSIAQVRRRMVAWTRDLVAELLAPLRALPEGPPPSPAARGLLYQLEQGLGSVLRARAEPQVRHLTGDDRRLLGRLGLKIGELVVFSPELLTTWSVERRAALWAARSGSRVTPPGEARSIALPDDADPAAFHAIGFPPFGPRAIRADVAERVFNKVMAATRAGPVELPEELAAWIGCAADELPAIVAAMGFDEVAEDRWLLAPRRPERRGRRRTRRAG
;
A
#
# COMPACT_ATOMS: atom_id res chain seq x y z
N MET A 1 46.25 8.57 -6.07
CA MET A 1 45.29 8.78 -7.17
C MET A 1 44.81 10.22 -7.18
N TYR A 2 43.96 10.66 -6.24
CA TYR A 2 43.45 12.05 -6.20
C TYR A 2 44.54 13.13 -6.31
N LEU A 3 45.61 13.03 -5.50
CA LEU A 3 46.71 13.99 -5.52
C LEU A 3 47.51 14.02 -6.85
N GLN A 4 47.52 12.94 -7.63
CA GLN A 4 48.20 12.91 -8.93
C GLN A 4 47.31 13.50 -10.03
N LEU A 5 46.03 13.11 -10.05
CA LEU A 5 45.06 13.67 -10.99
C LEU A 5 44.87 15.18 -10.78
N ALA A 6 44.83 15.65 -9.53
CA ALA A 6 44.68 17.07 -9.21
C ALA A 6 45.93 17.91 -9.56
N LYS A 7 47.13 17.31 -9.58
CA LYS A 7 48.39 18.04 -9.84
C LYS A 7 48.88 17.94 -11.28
N HIS A 8 48.64 16.81 -11.95
CA HIS A 8 49.24 16.51 -13.26
C HIS A 8 48.21 16.12 -14.32
N GLY A 9 46.93 15.99 -13.97
CA GLY A 9 45.86 15.56 -14.90
C GLY A 9 45.98 14.10 -15.39
N ARG A 10 47.09 13.43 -15.08
CA ARG A 10 47.42 12.05 -15.48
C ARG A 10 48.02 11.29 -14.30
N LEU A 11 47.90 9.96 -14.36
CA LEU A 11 48.51 9.04 -13.42
C LEU A 11 49.90 8.60 -13.93
N ASP A 12 50.87 8.58 -13.02
CA ASP A 12 52.23 8.12 -13.30
C ASP A 12 52.24 6.61 -13.65
N PRO A 13 52.74 6.19 -14.82
CA PRO A 13 52.73 4.79 -15.24
C PRO A 13 53.45 3.85 -14.25
N GLY A 14 54.60 4.24 -13.70
CA GLY A 14 55.35 3.42 -12.76
C GLY A 14 54.62 3.25 -11.41
N TRP A 15 53.86 4.25 -10.99
CA TRP A 15 53.01 4.19 -9.82
C TRP A 15 51.81 3.27 -10.01
N ILE A 16 51.18 3.28 -11.19
CA ILE A 16 50.11 2.34 -11.54
C ILE A 16 50.67 0.92 -11.57
N GLU A 17 51.81 0.71 -12.22
CA GLU A 17 52.47 -0.59 -12.36
C GLU A 17 52.67 -1.29 -11.01
N ARG A 18 53.25 -0.59 -10.03
CA ARG A 18 53.47 -1.13 -8.68
C ARG A 18 52.18 -1.48 -7.95
N ARG A 19 51.06 -0.82 -8.28
CA ARG A 19 49.76 -1.08 -7.63
C ARG A 19 49.04 -2.24 -8.29
N VAL A 20 49.00 -2.28 -9.62
CA VAL A 20 48.36 -3.34 -10.39
C VAL A 20 49.13 -4.67 -10.23
N ARG A 21 50.47 -4.63 -10.25
CA ARG A 21 51.30 -5.83 -10.06
C ARG A 21 51.10 -6.53 -8.71
N ARG A 22 50.76 -5.79 -7.65
CA ARG A 22 50.47 -6.38 -6.33
C ARG A 22 49.13 -7.10 -6.26
N LEU A 23 48.26 -6.90 -7.26
CA LEU A 23 46.97 -7.57 -7.35
C LEU A 23 47.04 -8.87 -8.16
N ASP A 24 48.11 -9.07 -8.92
CA ASP A 24 48.39 -10.29 -9.69
C ASP A 24 48.95 -11.40 -8.79
N ASP A 25 48.12 -11.79 -7.82
CA ASP A 25 48.43 -12.81 -6.82
C ASP A 25 47.19 -13.67 -6.58
N THR A 26 47.27 -14.92 -7.03
CA THR A 26 46.21 -15.93 -6.94
C THR A 26 46.26 -16.73 -5.63
N GLU A 27 47.19 -16.42 -4.71
CA GLU A 27 47.27 -17.05 -3.38
C GLU A 27 46.32 -16.40 -2.37
N GLY A 28 45.91 -17.13 -1.34
CA GLY A 28 44.97 -16.64 -0.31
C GLY A 28 43.65 -17.41 -0.28
N ASP A 29 42.70 -16.93 0.50
CA ASP A 29 41.35 -17.50 0.60
C ASP A 29 40.37 -16.79 -0.36
N ILE A 30 39.10 -17.24 -0.34
CA ILE A 30 38.02 -16.69 -1.19
C ILE A 30 37.90 -15.17 -1.00
N GLU A 31 38.00 -14.69 0.23
CA GLU A 31 37.87 -13.27 0.55
C GLU A 31 39.04 -12.44 0.00
N ALA A 32 40.28 -12.93 0.15
CA ALA A 32 41.45 -12.28 -0.43
C ALA A 32 41.34 -12.15 -1.95
N LEU A 33 40.89 -13.21 -2.64
CA LEU A 33 40.68 -13.19 -4.09
C LEU A 33 39.56 -12.23 -4.51
N MET A 34 38.40 -12.27 -3.83
CA MET A 34 37.30 -11.35 -4.10
C MET A 34 37.71 -9.88 -3.94
N SER A 35 38.49 -9.58 -2.89
CA SER A 35 39.04 -8.25 -2.63
C SER A 35 39.99 -7.80 -3.74
N ARG A 36 40.89 -8.69 -4.20
CA ARG A 36 41.79 -8.39 -5.32
C ARG A 36 41.03 -8.20 -6.64
N ILE A 37 40.00 -9.00 -6.93
CA ILE A 37 39.14 -8.84 -8.13
C ILE A 37 38.45 -7.46 -8.11
N ALA A 38 37.86 -7.07 -6.98
CA ALA A 38 37.23 -5.76 -6.84
C ALA A 38 38.24 -4.61 -7.04
N ALA A 39 39.44 -4.76 -6.50
CA ALA A 39 40.53 -3.80 -6.69
C ALA A 39 40.96 -3.72 -8.16
N VAL A 40 41.11 -4.85 -8.86
CA VAL A 40 41.46 -4.91 -10.29
C VAL A 40 40.38 -4.29 -11.16
N ARG A 41 39.10 -4.51 -10.87
CA ARG A 41 37.98 -3.85 -11.58
C ARG A 41 38.01 -2.33 -11.48
N THR A 42 38.46 -1.81 -10.34
CA THR A 42 38.69 -0.37 -10.17
C THR A 42 39.79 0.11 -11.13
N TRP A 43 40.87 -0.65 -11.30
CA TRP A 43 41.92 -0.33 -12.28
C TRP A 43 41.46 -0.48 -13.72
N THR A 44 40.65 -1.49 -14.04
CA THR A 44 40.00 -1.64 -15.35
C THR A 44 39.13 -0.41 -15.65
N TYR A 45 38.34 0.07 -14.69
CA TYR A 45 37.57 1.29 -14.88
C TYR A 45 38.45 2.53 -15.12
N ILE A 46 39.52 2.69 -14.33
CA ILE A 46 40.45 3.82 -14.49
C ILE A 46 41.15 3.75 -15.86
N SER A 47 41.47 2.56 -16.38
CA SER A 47 42.09 2.40 -17.71
C SER A 47 41.18 2.75 -18.87
N HIS A 48 39.85 2.82 -18.67
CA HIS A 48 38.88 3.28 -19.68
C HIS A 48 38.63 4.80 -19.62
N ARG A 49 39.23 5.53 -18.67
CA ARG A 49 39.02 6.98 -18.53
C ARG A 49 39.93 7.76 -19.50
N PRO A 50 39.35 8.49 -20.48
CA PRO A 50 40.14 9.22 -21.46
C PRO A 50 41.00 10.29 -20.79
N GLY A 51 42.28 10.32 -21.16
CA GLY A 51 43.22 11.36 -20.71
C GLY A 51 43.82 11.15 -19.32
N TRP A 52 43.50 10.08 -18.59
CA TRP A 52 44.03 9.82 -17.24
C TRP A 52 45.30 8.95 -17.23
N ILE A 53 45.52 8.12 -18.25
CA ILE A 53 46.64 7.18 -18.33
C ILE A 53 47.22 7.16 -19.75
N GLU A 54 48.53 6.97 -19.86
CA GLU A 54 49.23 6.76 -21.12
C GLU A 54 49.13 5.30 -21.59
N ALA A 55 48.97 5.09 -22.90
CA ALA A 55 48.71 3.78 -23.52
C ALA A 55 47.57 2.97 -22.86
N PRO A 56 46.30 3.48 -22.87
CA PRO A 56 45.16 2.83 -22.21
C PRO A 56 44.97 1.35 -22.57
N GLY A 57 45.20 0.97 -23.83
CA GLY A 57 45.04 -0.42 -24.31
C GLY A 57 45.91 -1.42 -23.56
N ARG A 58 47.18 -1.10 -23.32
CA ARG A 58 48.10 -1.96 -22.54
C ARG A 58 47.59 -2.20 -21.12
N TRP A 59 47.02 -1.17 -20.49
CA TRP A 59 46.49 -1.27 -19.13
C TRP A 59 45.18 -2.05 -19.07
N GLN A 60 44.31 -1.90 -20.07
CA GLN A 60 43.07 -2.66 -20.19
C GLN A 60 43.36 -4.16 -20.38
N GLU A 61 44.29 -4.50 -21.27
CA GLU A 61 44.72 -5.89 -21.50
C GLU A 61 45.34 -6.48 -20.24
N TRP A 62 46.19 -5.72 -19.54
CA TRP A 62 46.87 -6.22 -18.35
C TRP A 62 45.91 -6.40 -17.16
N THR A 63 45.00 -5.45 -16.89
CA THR A 63 44.04 -5.61 -15.80
C THR A 63 43.04 -6.72 -16.08
N ARG A 64 42.64 -6.92 -17.33
CA ARG A 64 41.79 -8.04 -17.74
C ARG A 64 42.47 -9.38 -17.55
N ALA A 65 43.73 -9.53 -17.96
CA ALA A 65 44.48 -10.77 -17.77
C ALA A 65 44.66 -11.14 -16.28
N ILE A 66 44.78 -10.14 -15.40
CA ILE A 66 44.82 -10.36 -13.95
C ILE A 66 43.43 -10.76 -13.43
N GLU A 67 42.37 -10.09 -13.87
CA GLU A 67 41.00 -10.41 -13.46
C GLU A 67 40.61 -11.84 -13.85
N ASP A 68 40.99 -12.28 -15.06
CA ASP A 68 40.76 -13.65 -15.53
C ASP A 68 41.46 -14.67 -14.61
N ARG A 69 42.77 -14.49 -14.35
CA ARG A 69 43.53 -15.38 -13.45
C ARG A 69 42.97 -15.43 -12.03
N LEU A 70 42.55 -14.29 -11.48
CA LEU A 70 41.97 -14.23 -10.14
C LEU A 70 40.58 -14.88 -10.09
N SER A 71 39.79 -14.73 -11.15
CA SER A 71 38.46 -15.33 -11.27
C SER A 71 38.53 -16.85 -11.39
N ASP A 72 39.48 -17.37 -12.17
CA ASP A 72 39.74 -18.81 -12.26
C ASP A 72 40.19 -19.37 -10.90
N ALA A 73 41.14 -18.71 -10.23
CA ALA A 73 41.61 -19.12 -8.91
C ALA A 73 40.53 -19.06 -7.81
N LEU A 74 39.56 -18.14 -7.94
CA LEU A 74 38.38 -18.05 -7.08
C LEU A 74 37.41 -19.18 -7.37
N HIS A 75 37.17 -19.48 -8.65
CA HIS A 75 36.30 -20.56 -9.09
C HIS A 75 36.80 -21.93 -8.61
N ASP A 76 38.10 -22.19 -8.74
CA ASP A 76 38.72 -23.42 -8.25
C ASP A 76 38.54 -23.59 -6.74
N ARG A 77 38.69 -22.51 -5.97
CA ARG A 77 38.50 -22.55 -4.50
C ARG A 77 37.06 -22.71 -4.09
N LEU A 78 36.13 -22.08 -4.80
CA LEU A 78 34.70 -22.29 -4.58
C LEU A 78 34.33 -23.75 -4.85
N THR A 79 34.83 -24.32 -5.94
CA THR A 79 34.62 -25.73 -6.29
C THR A 79 35.20 -26.66 -5.22
N GLN A 80 36.42 -26.41 -4.76
CA GLN A 80 37.05 -27.20 -3.69
C GLN A 80 36.32 -27.08 -2.34
N ALA A 81 35.80 -25.90 -2.00
CA ALA A 81 35.02 -25.68 -0.77
C ALA A 81 33.66 -26.41 -0.81
N PHE A 82 33.08 -26.61 -2.00
CA PHE A 82 31.87 -27.40 -2.21
C PHE A 82 32.11 -28.91 -2.11
N VAL A 83 33.29 -29.39 -2.52
CA VAL A 83 33.64 -30.82 -2.53
C VAL A 83 34.16 -31.30 -1.18
N ASP A 84 34.81 -30.44 -0.37
CA ASP A 84 35.39 -30.85 0.92
C ASP A 84 35.12 -29.85 2.07
N PRO A 85 33.93 -29.91 2.73
CA PRO A 85 33.50 -28.97 3.76
C PRO A 85 34.38 -28.96 5.03
N ARG A 86 35.31 -29.90 5.18
CA ARG A 86 36.15 -30.07 6.38
C ARG A 86 37.53 -29.41 6.29
N ALA A 87 37.96 -28.98 5.10
CA ALA A 87 39.28 -28.36 4.90
C ALA A 87 39.33 -26.87 5.33
N THR A 88 38.22 -26.14 5.18
CA THR A 88 38.10 -24.69 5.45
C THR A 88 38.23 -24.31 6.93
N ALA A 89 37.96 -25.24 7.85
CA ALA A 89 38.06 -25.01 9.29
C ALA A 89 39.51 -24.93 9.81
N ARG A 90 40.51 -25.44 9.07
CA ARG A 90 41.89 -25.62 9.59
C ARG A 90 42.85 -24.48 9.23
N ALA A 91 42.54 -23.63 8.25
CA ALA A 91 43.43 -22.58 7.76
C ALA A 91 43.43 -21.28 8.59
N ARG A 92 42.42 -21.04 9.45
CA ARG A 92 42.25 -19.80 10.21
C ARG A 92 43.18 -19.63 11.45
N LYS A 93 44.23 -20.45 11.62
CA LYS A 93 44.98 -20.54 12.89
C LYS A 93 46.49 -20.25 12.78
N LYS A 94 46.88 -19.01 12.44
CA LYS A 94 48.19 -18.45 12.86
C LYS A 94 48.05 -16.97 13.24
N PRO A 95 48.22 -16.59 14.52
CA PRO A 95 48.17 -15.19 14.94
C PRO A 95 49.52 -14.48 14.69
N GLY A 96 49.47 -13.24 14.19
CA GLY A 96 50.61 -12.33 14.16
C GLY A 96 50.94 -11.70 15.53
N PRO A 97 52.10 -11.04 15.69
CA PRO A 97 52.62 -10.58 16.98
C PRO A 97 51.72 -9.53 17.67
N LYS A 98 51.57 -9.69 18.99
CA LYS A 98 50.62 -8.96 19.85
C LYS A 98 50.88 -7.45 19.95
N ASP A 99 52.10 -6.99 19.69
CA ASP A 99 52.49 -5.58 19.83
C ASP A 99 52.30 -4.73 18.56
N SER A 100 51.73 -5.30 17.50
CA SER A 100 51.40 -4.53 16.30
C SER A 100 50.23 -3.57 16.55
N PRO A 101 50.11 -2.47 15.76
CA PRO A 101 48.94 -1.59 15.80
C PRO A 101 47.60 -2.35 15.67
N PHE A 102 47.60 -3.46 14.92
CA PHE A 102 46.46 -4.36 14.75
C PHE A 102 46.20 -5.28 15.95
N GLY A 103 47.23 -5.62 16.73
CA GLY A 103 47.09 -6.36 17.99
C GLY A 103 46.29 -5.57 19.03
N ARG A 104 46.49 -4.24 19.08
CA ARG A 104 45.71 -3.33 19.94
C ARG A 104 44.28 -3.13 19.47
N LEU A 105 44.05 -3.07 18.15
CA LEU A 105 42.70 -3.05 17.57
C LEU A 105 41.90 -4.33 17.90
N ARG A 106 42.58 -5.48 18.03
CA ARG A 106 41.96 -6.76 18.39
C ARG A 106 41.56 -6.87 19.87
N ALA A 107 42.13 -6.02 20.73
CA ALA A 107 41.76 -5.92 22.14
C ALA A 107 40.48 -5.08 22.36
N LEU A 108 40.08 -4.28 21.36
CA LEU A 108 38.73 -3.74 21.29
C LEU A 108 37.83 -4.89 20.84
N GLN A 109 37.00 -5.42 21.73
CA GLN A 109 35.93 -6.35 21.36
C GLN A 109 34.98 -5.62 20.40
N LEU A 110 35.26 -5.70 19.11
CA LEU A 110 34.29 -5.45 18.06
C LEU A 110 33.33 -6.65 18.07
N PRO A 111 32.00 -6.43 17.97
CA PRO A 111 31.05 -7.53 17.84
C PRO A 111 31.48 -8.45 16.69
N ASP A 112 31.36 -9.77 16.89
CA ASP A 112 31.86 -10.80 15.97
C ASP A 112 31.42 -10.50 14.53
N ALA A 113 32.38 -10.40 13.60
CA ALA A 113 32.14 -10.13 12.19
C ALA A 113 31.43 -11.27 11.44
N ASP A 114 31.10 -12.37 12.13
CA ASP A 114 30.36 -13.52 11.61
C ASP A 114 28.84 -13.41 11.85
N GLU A 115 28.34 -12.37 12.54
CA GLU A 115 26.90 -12.07 12.52
C GLU A 115 26.53 -11.41 11.18
N PRO A 116 25.61 -11.99 10.39
CA PRO A 116 25.14 -11.34 9.18
C PRO A 116 24.58 -9.96 9.55
N ALA A 117 25.06 -8.91 8.88
CA ALA A 117 24.53 -7.58 9.06
C ALA A 117 22.99 -7.64 8.96
N PRO A 118 22.26 -6.94 9.87
CA PRO A 118 20.81 -6.95 9.80
C PRO A 118 20.37 -6.51 8.42
N PRO A 119 19.32 -7.13 7.84
CA PRO A 119 18.88 -6.80 6.50
C PRO A 119 18.63 -5.30 6.39
N SER A 120 19.03 -4.72 5.26
CA SER A 120 18.72 -3.33 4.97
C SER A 120 17.21 -3.09 5.05
N ALA A 121 16.79 -1.85 5.31
CA ALA A 121 15.36 -1.52 5.37
C ALA A 121 14.61 -1.96 4.10
N ALA A 122 15.27 -1.84 2.93
CA ALA A 122 14.72 -2.30 1.67
C ALA A 122 14.57 -3.83 1.59
N GLU A 123 15.58 -4.59 2.00
CA GLU A 123 15.51 -6.06 2.04
C GLU A 123 14.44 -6.56 3.01
N ALA A 124 14.34 -5.93 4.18
CA ALA A 124 13.30 -6.22 5.17
C ALA A 124 11.89 -5.98 4.58
N ILE A 125 11.67 -4.87 3.86
CA ILE A 125 10.40 -4.60 3.18
C ILE A 125 10.13 -5.63 2.06
N VAL A 126 11.14 -5.96 1.25
CA VAL A 126 10.98 -6.90 0.14
C VAL A 126 10.64 -8.32 0.64
N ALA A 127 11.28 -8.77 1.71
CA ALA A 127 11.10 -10.10 2.28
C ALA A 127 9.88 -10.23 3.22
N ALA A 128 9.33 -9.12 3.71
CA ALA A 128 8.24 -9.15 4.68
C ALA A 128 6.95 -9.81 4.11
N PRO A 129 6.26 -10.66 4.90
CA PRO A 129 5.01 -11.27 4.49
C PRO A 129 3.88 -10.23 4.38
N HIS A 130 2.81 -10.56 3.66
CA HIS A 130 1.67 -9.65 3.42
C HIS A 130 1.09 -9.04 4.69
N GLY A 131 0.84 -9.87 5.71
CA GLY A 131 0.24 -9.45 6.99
C GLY A 131 1.17 -8.65 7.91
N ALA A 132 2.46 -8.49 7.58
CA ALA A 132 3.38 -7.68 8.38
C ALA A 132 3.24 -6.17 8.15
N PHE A 133 2.53 -5.77 7.09
CA PHE A 133 2.32 -4.36 6.76
C PHE A 133 1.01 -3.85 7.35
N ALA A 134 1.05 -2.61 7.81
CA ALA A 134 -0.12 -1.86 8.20
C ALA A 134 -0.31 -0.66 7.26
N VAL A 135 -1.57 -0.29 7.02
CA VAL A 135 -1.93 0.94 6.32
C VAL A 135 -2.87 1.76 7.18
N ASP A 136 -2.60 3.06 7.28
CA ASP A 136 -3.47 4.00 7.97
C ASP A 136 -4.56 4.55 7.04
N ALA A 137 -5.55 5.25 7.60
CA ALA A 137 -6.64 5.88 6.85
C ALA A 137 -6.17 6.93 5.81
N ARG A 138 -4.90 7.35 5.84
CA ARG A 138 -4.30 8.28 4.88
C ARG A 138 -3.56 7.56 3.75
N GLY A 139 -3.56 6.22 3.74
CA GLY A 139 -2.87 5.42 2.74
C GLY A 139 -1.36 5.30 2.98
N ARG A 140 -0.85 5.60 4.19
CA ARG A 140 0.56 5.37 4.52
C ARG A 140 0.76 3.91 4.91
N VAL A 141 1.61 3.23 4.16
CA VAL A 141 2.00 1.83 4.39
C VAL A 141 3.26 1.79 5.25
N SER A 142 3.25 0.96 6.28
CA SER A 142 4.35 0.81 7.23
C SER A 142 4.66 -0.66 7.54
N LEU A 143 5.93 -0.94 7.81
CA LEU A 143 6.41 -2.24 8.30
C LEU A 143 6.94 -2.03 9.72
N ALA A 144 6.36 -2.74 10.70
CA ALA A 144 6.71 -2.58 12.12
C ALA A 144 6.74 -1.09 12.55
N GLY A 145 5.75 -0.30 12.11
CA GLY A 145 5.65 1.14 12.39
C GLY A 145 6.56 2.05 11.56
N ARG A 146 7.52 1.51 10.80
CA ARG A 146 8.40 2.31 9.93
C ARG A 146 7.72 2.57 8.59
N PRO A 147 7.57 3.82 8.13
CA PRO A 147 6.95 4.12 6.84
C PRO A 147 7.75 3.51 5.68
N ALA A 148 7.06 2.78 4.81
CA ALA A 148 7.63 2.14 3.62
C ALA A 148 7.14 2.82 2.33
N ALA A 149 5.87 3.23 2.31
CA ALA A 149 5.23 3.74 1.11
C ALA A 149 4.04 4.64 1.44
N GLN A 150 3.64 5.45 0.46
CA GLN A 150 2.41 6.22 0.44
C GLN A 150 1.59 5.80 -0.77
N MET A 151 0.33 5.42 -0.55
CA MET A 151 -0.64 5.23 -1.62
C MET A 151 -0.99 6.58 -2.23
N THR A 152 -0.96 6.64 -3.55
CA THR A 152 -1.24 7.85 -4.34
C THR A 152 -2.29 7.57 -5.40
N ARG A 153 -2.76 8.63 -6.06
CA ARG A 153 -3.77 8.53 -7.10
C ARG A 153 -3.26 7.66 -8.26
N GLY A 154 -3.95 6.55 -8.48
CA GLY A 154 -3.73 5.69 -9.65
C GLY A 154 -4.84 5.83 -10.70
N PRO A 155 -4.88 4.91 -11.69
CA PRO A 155 -5.86 4.94 -12.79
C PRO A 155 -7.31 4.89 -12.33
N ASP A 156 -7.60 4.16 -11.25
CA ASP A 156 -8.92 4.11 -10.62
C ASP A 156 -8.82 3.90 -9.10
N LEU A 157 -9.98 3.87 -8.43
CA LEU A 157 -10.09 3.75 -6.98
C LEU A 157 -9.52 2.42 -6.43
N LEU A 158 -9.58 1.36 -7.22
CA LEU A 158 -9.19 0.00 -6.82
C LEU A 158 -7.74 -0.33 -7.23
N ARG A 159 -7.10 0.56 -7.99
CA ARG A 159 -5.71 0.45 -8.43
C ARG A 159 -4.95 1.73 -8.08
N PRO A 160 -4.71 2.00 -6.79
CA PRO A 160 -3.86 3.12 -6.38
C PRO A 160 -2.41 2.88 -6.81
N GLU A 161 -1.69 3.98 -7.06
CA GLU A 161 -0.24 3.94 -7.24
C GLU A 161 0.46 3.97 -5.89
N VAL A 162 1.76 3.72 -5.89
CA VAL A 162 2.58 3.76 -4.68
C VAL A 162 3.83 4.59 -4.89
N GLN A 163 4.02 5.57 -4.00
CA GLN A 163 5.26 6.30 -3.82
C GLN A 163 6.07 5.66 -2.70
N VAL A 164 7.30 5.20 -3.00
CA VAL A 164 8.22 4.66 -1.98
C VAL A 164 8.73 5.81 -1.11
N LEU A 165 8.69 5.61 0.20
CA LEU A 165 9.27 6.52 1.18
C LEU A 165 10.71 6.08 1.41
N ALA A 166 11.60 6.49 0.49
CA ALA A 166 13.01 6.12 0.54
C ALA A 166 13.72 6.81 1.70
N ASP A 167 14.60 6.08 2.39
CA ASP A 167 15.60 6.70 3.24
C ASP A 167 16.88 7.02 2.43
N MET A 168 17.77 7.83 3.01
CA MET A 168 19.03 8.24 2.38
C MET A 168 20.00 7.06 2.11
N SER A 169 19.71 5.87 2.63
CA SER A 169 20.53 4.67 2.45
C SER A 169 20.10 3.79 1.26
N MET A 170 18.92 4.04 0.68
CA MET A 170 18.40 3.24 -0.43
C MET A 170 19.01 3.65 -1.77
N GLY A 171 19.63 2.69 -2.46
CA GLY A 171 20.01 2.84 -3.86
C GLY A 171 18.82 2.69 -4.82
N THR A 172 18.98 3.15 -6.07
CA THR A 172 17.93 3.11 -7.11
C THR A 172 17.35 1.71 -7.35
N GLY A 173 18.19 0.67 -7.30
CA GLY A 173 17.76 -0.72 -7.44
C GLY A 173 16.82 -1.17 -6.32
N SER A 174 17.17 -0.83 -5.07
CA SER A 174 16.37 -1.11 -3.88
C SER A 174 15.03 -0.38 -3.92
N ILE A 175 15.01 0.90 -4.34
CA ILE A 175 13.77 1.66 -4.51
C ILE A 175 12.83 0.98 -5.51
N ALA A 176 13.36 0.50 -6.64
CA ALA A 176 12.56 -0.21 -7.63
C ALA A 176 12.00 -1.54 -7.12
N GLN A 177 12.78 -2.28 -6.31
CA GLN A 177 12.32 -3.52 -5.67
C GLN A 177 11.22 -3.25 -4.64
N VAL A 178 11.41 -2.28 -3.75
CA VAL A 178 10.41 -1.86 -2.77
C VAL A 178 9.14 -1.39 -3.48
N ARG A 179 9.24 -0.57 -4.53
CA ARG A 179 8.08 -0.14 -5.32
C ARG A 179 7.29 -1.34 -5.85
N ARG A 180 7.96 -2.32 -6.49
CA ARG A 180 7.29 -3.53 -6.99
C ARG A 180 6.61 -4.30 -5.87
N ARG A 181 7.27 -4.46 -4.73
CA ARG A 181 6.69 -5.13 -3.55
C ARG A 181 5.44 -4.42 -3.04
N MET A 182 5.48 -3.09 -2.93
CA MET A 182 4.36 -2.30 -2.44
C MET A 182 3.18 -2.25 -3.43
N VAL A 183 3.45 -2.24 -4.73
CA VAL A 183 2.38 -2.38 -5.74
C VAL A 183 1.68 -3.74 -5.62
N ALA A 184 2.45 -4.81 -5.47
CA ALA A 184 1.87 -6.15 -5.25
C ALA A 184 1.06 -6.21 -3.95
N TRP A 185 1.62 -5.72 -2.85
CA TRP A 185 0.94 -5.67 -1.55
C TRP A 185 -0.38 -4.89 -1.60
N THR A 186 -0.40 -3.72 -2.24
CA THR A 186 -1.62 -2.92 -2.35
C THR A 186 -2.68 -3.61 -3.21
N ARG A 187 -2.28 -4.35 -4.25
CA ARG A 187 -3.22 -5.18 -5.03
C ARG A 187 -3.84 -6.27 -4.16
N ASP A 188 -3.03 -6.94 -3.33
CA ASP A 188 -3.49 -7.98 -2.42
C ASP A 188 -4.43 -7.40 -1.35
N LEU A 189 -4.11 -6.21 -0.81
CA LEU A 189 -4.96 -5.48 0.13
C LEU A 189 -6.35 -5.19 -0.46
N VAL A 190 -6.41 -4.71 -1.70
CA VAL A 190 -7.69 -4.43 -2.38
C VAL A 190 -8.46 -5.72 -2.67
N ALA A 191 -7.76 -6.79 -3.04
CA ALA A 191 -8.38 -8.09 -3.27
C ALA A 191 -8.98 -8.67 -1.98
N GLU A 192 -8.25 -8.57 -0.86
CA GLU A 192 -8.70 -8.98 0.47
C GLU A 192 -9.91 -8.16 0.93
N LEU A 193 -9.84 -6.83 0.82
CA LEU A 193 -10.94 -5.94 1.17
C LEU A 193 -12.22 -6.30 0.39
N LEU A 194 -12.11 -6.49 -0.92
CA LEU A 194 -13.28 -6.72 -1.78
C LEU A 194 -13.66 -8.20 -1.93
N ALA A 195 -12.97 -9.12 -1.24
CA ALA A 195 -13.28 -10.56 -1.29
C ALA A 195 -14.76 -10.86 -0.98
N PRO A 196 -15.42 -10.21 0.01
CA PRO A 196 -16.83 -10.45 0.31
C PRO A 196 -17.78 -10.10 -0.85
N LEU A 197 -17.37 -9.24 -1.79
CA LEU A 197 -18.17 -8.88 -2.97
C LEU A 197 -17.89 -9.79 -4.17
N ARG A 198 -16.75 -10.48 -4.18
CA ARG A 198 -16.23 -11.23 -5.33
C ARG A 198 -16.36 -12.74 -5.18
N ALA A 199 -16.49 -13.24 -3.95
CA ALA A 199 -16.62 -14.66 -3.63
C ALA A 199 -18.03 -15.18 -3.95
N LEU A 200 -18.40 -15.18 -5.25
CA LEU A 200 -19.70 -15.67 -5.69
C LEU A 200 -19.90 -17.14 -5.27
N PRO A 201 -20.99 -17.47 -4.55
CA PRO A 201 -21.29 -18.86 -4.23
C PRO A 201 -21.63 -19.64 -5.50
N GLU A 202 -21.47 -20.96 -5.44
CA GLU A 202 -21.84 -21.84 -6.55
C GLU A 202 -23.30 -21.65 -6.97
N GLY A 203 -23.54 -21.71 -8.28
CA GLY A 203 -24.86 -21.52 -8.86
C GLY A 203 -24.84 -20.83 -10.23
N PRO A 204 -26.02 -20.44 -10.74
CA PRO A 204 -26.12 -19.71 -11.99
C PRO A 204 -25.43 -18.34 -11.89
N PRO A 205 -24.88 -17.84 -13.01
CA PRO A 205 -24.21 -16.54 -13.01
C PRO A 205 -25.19 -15.41 -12.68
N PRO A 206 -24.73 -14.32 -12.03
CA PRO A 206 -25.55 -13.16 -11.72
C PRO A 206 -26.11 -12.53 -13.00
N SER A 207 -27.36 -12.04 -12.93
CA SER A 207 -27.98 -11.28 -14.01
C SER A 207 -27.21 -9.99 -14.32
N PRO A 208 -27.44 -9.33 -15.47
CA PRO A 208 -26.85 -8.02 -15.74
C PRO A 208 -27.14 -6.97 -14.64
N ALA A 209 -28.33 -7.03 -14.03
CA ALA A 209 -28.71 -6.13 -12.94
C ALA A 209 -27.88 -6.40 -11.67
N ALA A 210 -27.73 -7.67 -11.28
CA ALA A 210 -26.92 -8.06 -10.14
C ALA A 210 -25.43 -7.74 -10.34
N ARG A 211 -24.88 -8.01 -11.54
CA ARG A 211 -23.51 -7.62 -11.89
C ARG A 211 -23.30 -6.12 -11.82
N GLY A 212 -24.26 -5.34 -12.32
CA GLY A 212 -24.22 -3.89 -12.25
C GLY A 212 -24.23 -3.38 -10.80
N LEU A 213 -25.01 -4.02 -9.91
CA LEU A 213 -25.06 -3.67 -8.50
C LEU A 213 -23.76 -4.01 -7.77
N LEU A 214 -23.19 -5.20 -8.01
CA LEU A 214 -21.89 -5.60 -7.46
C LEU A 214 -20.79 -4.64 -7.93
N TYR A 215 -20.78 -4.27 -9.20
CA TYR A 215 -19.86 -3.26 -9.72
C TYR A 215 -20.00 -1.91 -9.01
N GLN A 216 -21.23 -1.43 -8.79
CA GLN A 216 -21.46 -0.20 -8.04
C GLN A 216 -20.98 -0.30 -6.58
N LEU A 217 -21.18 -1.45 -5.94
CA LEU A 217 -20.67 -1.70 -4.59
C LEU A 217 -19.14 -1.67 -4.56
N GLU A 218 -18.46 -2.30 -5.53
CA GLU A 218 -17.00 -2.22 -5.62
C GLU A 218 -16.50 -0.79 -5.81
N GLN A 219 -17.14 -0.01 -6.69
CA GLN A 219 -16.78 1.41 -6.90
C GLN A 219 -17.15 2.30 -5.69
N GLY A 220 -18.12 1.88 -4.89
CA GLY A 220 -18.49 2.52 -3.62
C GLY A 220 -17.75 1.94 -2.40
N LEU A 221 -16.73 1.11 -2.62
CA LEU A 221 -15.94 0.43 -1.59
C LEU A 221 -16.77 -0.38 -0.58
N GLY A 222 -17.92 -0.90 -1.01
CA GLY A 222 -18.80 -1.74 -0.20
C GLY A 222 -20.16 -1.13 0.13
N SER A 223 -20.45 0.09 -0.30
CA SER A 223 -21.77 0.70 -0.12
C SER A 223 -22.19 1.61 -1.27
N VAL A 224 -23.48 1.62 -1.58
CA VAL A 224 -24.09 2.52 -2.56
C VAL A 224 -25.44 3.01 -2.05
N LEU A 225 -25.72 4.31 -2.21
CA LEU A 225 -27.04 4.85 -1.87
C LEU A 225 -28.12 4.16 -2.70
N ARG A 226 -29.21 3.76 -2.06
CA ARG A 226 -30.30 2.99 -2.67
C ARG A 226 -30.92 3.71 -3.86
N ALA A 227 -30.99 5.04 -3.82
CA ALA A 227 -31.44 5.88 -4.92
C ALA A 227 -30.57 5.73 -6.19
N ARG A 228 -29.24 5.63 -6.03
CA ARG A 228 -28.31 5.44 -7.17
C ARG A 228 -28.37 4.01 -7.73
N ALA A 229 -28.65 3.03 -6.87
CA ALA A 229 -28.77 1.62 -7.23
C ALA A 229 -30.16 1.22 -7.76
N GLU A 230 -31.16 2.11 -7.71
CA GLU A 230 -32.54 1.84 -8.12
C GLU A 230 -32.68 1.21 -9.51
N PRO A 231 -31.95 1.66 -10.56
CA PRO A 231 -32.05 1.04 -11.89
C PRO A 231 -31.68 -0.45 -11.88
N GLN A 232 -30.74 -0.87 -11.04
CA GLN A 232 -30.34 -2.27 -10.89
C GLN A 232 -31.28 -3.01 -9.96
N VAL A 233 -31.57 -2.44 -8.79
CA VAL A 233 -32.35 -3.10 -7.73
C VAL A 233 -33.76 -3.48 -8.21
N ARG A 234 -34.42 -2.60 -8.98
CA ARG A 234 -35.77 -2.88 -9.52
C ARG A 234 -35.82 -4.03 -10.51
N HIS A 235 -34.69 -4.38 -11.13
CA HIS A 235 -34.57 -5.46 -12.11
C HIS A 235 -33.94 -6.73 -11.53
N LEU A 236 -33.69 -6.79 -10.22
CA LEU A 236 -33.19 -8.00 -9.57
C LEU A 236 -34.26 -9.10 -9.57
N THR A 237 -33.85 -10.27 -10.02
CA THR A 237 -34.67 -11.48 -9.97
C THR A 237 -34.69 -12.09 -8.55
N GLY A 238 -35.56 -13.08 -8.34
CA GLY A 238 -35.56 -13.85 -7.08
C GLY A 238 -34.24 -14.59 -6.83
N ASP A 239 -33.62 -15.12 -7.90
CA ASP A 239 -32.30 -15.75 -7.83
C ASP A 239 -31.20 -14.76 -7.48
N ASP A 240 -31.22 -13.56 -8.08
CA ASP A 240 -30.26 -12.51 -7.75
C ASP A 240 -30.35 -12.12 -6.27
N ARG A 241 -31.55 -11.96 -5.73
CA ARG A 241 -31.72 -11.61 -4.31
C ARG A 241 -31.21 -12.71 -3.37
N ARG A 242 -31.45 -13.98 -3.71
CA ARG A 242 -30.88 -15.11 -2.96
C ARG A 242 -29.35 -15.15 -3.04
N LEU A 243 -28.79 -14.94 -4.23
CA LEU A 243 -27.36 -14.88 -4.47
C LEU A 243 -26.70 -13.77 -3.64
N LEU A 244 -27.19 -12.53 -3.76
CA LEU A 244 -26.67 -11.38 -3.03
C LEU A 244 -26.85 -11.56 -1.51
N GLY A 245 -27.95 -12.18 -1.07
CA GLY A 245 -28.16 -12.53 0.33
C GLY A 245 -27.16 -13.57 0.85
N ARG A 246 -26.79 -14.58 0.05
CA ARG A 246 -25.74 -15.56 0.40
C ARG A 246 -24.34 -14.92 0.46
N LEU A 247 -24.10 -13.87 -0.32
CA LEU A 247 -22.90 -13.02 -0.19
C LEU A 247 -22.92 -12.12 1.06
N GLY A 248 -23.99 -12.16 1.86
CA GLY A 248 -24.13 -11.34 3.06
C GLY A 248 -24.53 -9.88 2.79
N LEU A 249 -24.85 -9.51 1.55
CA LEU A 249 -25.24 -8.15 1.20
C LEU A 249 -26.61 -7.78 1.75
N LYS A 250 -26.73 -6.53 2.20
CA LYS A 250 -27.99 -5.92 2.64
C LYS A 250 -28.49 -4.97 1.57
N ILE A 251 -29.66 -5.26 1.02
CA ILE A 251 -30.38 -4.38 0.11
C ILE A 251 -31.39 -3.61 0.94
N GLY A 252 -30.96 -2.47 1.49
CA GLY A 252 -31.80 -1.58 2.29
C GLY A 252 -32.61 -0.58 1.47
N GLU A 253 -33.37 0.26 2.16
CA GLU A 253 -34.19 1.32 1.54
C GLU A 253 -33.42 2.65 1.38
N LEU A 254 -32.40 2.88 2.20
CA LEU A 254 -31.50 4.03 2.10
C LEU A 254 -30.18 3.67 1.41
N VAL A 255 -29.64 2.49 1.70
CA VAL A 255 -28.31 2.04 1.28
C VAL A 255 -28.29 0.54 1.00
N VAL A 256 -27.61 0.17 -0.09
CA VAL A 256 -27.16 -1.21 -0.32
C VAL A 256 -25.71 -1.33 0.14
N PHE A 257 -25.39 -2.29 1.00
CA PHE A 257 -24.05 -2.41 1.58
C PHE A 257 -23.65 -3.85 1.94
N SER A 258 -22.34 -4.05 2.13
CA SER A 258 -21.78 -5.26 2.75
C SER A 258 -21.45 -4.99 4.23
N PRO A 259 -22.03 -5.73 5.19
CA PRO A 259 -21.69 -5.63 6.60
C PRO A 259 -20.21 -5.93 6.90
N GLU A 260 -19.59 -6.86 6.16
CA GLU A 260 -18.17 -7.21 6.32
C GLU A 260 -17.24 -6.03 5.96
N LEU A 261 -17.73 -5.11 5.13
CA LEU A 261 -17.04 -3.88 4.76
C LEU A 261 -17.29 -2.70 5.71
N LEU A 262 -17.89 -2.95 6.89
CA LEU A 262 -18.10 -1.98 7.97
C LEU A 262 -17.26 -2.28 9.23
N THR A 263 -16.41 -3.31 9.21
CA THR A 263 -15.46 -3.55 10.30
C THR A 263 -14.43 -2.42 10.40
N THR A 264 -13.83 -2.20 11.57
CA THR A 264 -12.79 -1.16 11.75
C THR A 264 -11.66 -1.31 10.74
N TRP A 265 -11.18 -2.54 10.52
CA TRP A 265 -10.19 -2.84 9.50
C TRP A 265 -10.66 -2.40 8.11
N SER A 266 -11.87 -2.81 7.70
CA SER A 266 -12.42 -2.47 6.38
C SER A 266 -12.57 -0.96 6.21
N VAL A 267 -13.16 -0.27 7.18
CA VAL A 267 -13.40 1.18 7.15
C VAL A 267 -12.09 1.96 7.02
N GLU A 268 -11.03 1.57 7.72
CA GLU A 268 -9.70 2.19 7.59
C GLU A 268 -9.13 2.02 6.18
N ARG A 269 -9.26 0.85 5.56
CA ARG A 269 -8.73 0.59 4.20
C ARG A 269 -9.57 1.29 3.15
N ARG A 270 -10.88 1.39 3.35
CA ARG A 270 -11.78 2.19 2.52
C ARG A 270 -11.37 3.67 2.55
N ALA A 271 -11.07 4.21 3.74
CA ALA A 271 -10.59 5.57 3.90
C ALA A 271 -9.24 5.77 3.17
N ALA A 272 -8.31 4.81 3.29
CA ALA A 272 -7.02 4.84 2.62
C ALA A 272 -7.16 4.89 1.08
N LEU A 273 -8.03 4.05 0.50
CA LEU A 273 -8.29 4.04 -0.94
C LEU A 273 -8.97 5.32 -1.41
N TRP A 274 -9.96 5.81 -0.64
CA TRP A 274 -10.58 7.10 -0.92
C TRP A 274 -9.57 8.23 -0.92
N ALA A 275 -8.75 8.33 0.14
CA ALA A 275 -7.73 9.36 0.28
C ALA A 275 -6.70 9.33 -0.86
N ALA A 276 -6.26 8.14 -1.27
CA ALA A 276 -5.37 7.98 -2.41
C ALA A 276 -6.01 8.50 -3.72
N ARG A 277 -7.32 8.25 -3.92
CA ARG A 277 -8.03 8.63 -5.13
C ARG A 277 -8.41 10.12 -5.17
N SER A 278 -9.06 10.61 -4.12
CA SER A 278 -9.67 11.95 -4.08
C SER A 278 -8.74 13.02 -3.52
N GLY A 279 -7.72 12.62 -2.73
CA GLY A 279 -6.92 13.54 -1.91
C GLY A 279 -7.65 14.01 -0.64
N SER A 280 -8.97 13.81 -0.56
CA SER A 280 -9.80 14.13 0.60
C SER A 280 -9.64 13.06 1.67
N ARG A 281 -9.50 13.49 2.92
CA ARG A 281 -9.25 12.61 4.07
C ARG A 281 -10.46 12.62 4.97
N VAL A 282 -10.90 11.42 5.33
CA VAL A 282 -11.89 11.21 6.39
C VAL A 282 -11.21 10.43 7.51
N THR A 283 -11.47 10.83 8.74
CA THR A 283 -11.00 10.09 9.92
C THR A 283 -12.04 9.01 10.23
N PRO A 284 -11.68 7.71 10.17
CA PRO A 284 -12.60 6.65 10.56
C PRO A 284 -13.11 6.84 12.00
N PRO A 285 -14.38 6.53 12.28
CA PRO A 285 -15.00 6.72 13.60
C PRO A 285 -14.52 5.74 14.68
N GLY A 286 -13.66 4.77 14.36
CA GLY A 286 -13.42 3.62 15.22
C GLY A 286 -14.72 2.84 15.45
N GLU A 287 -15.14 2.73 16.71
CA GLU A 287 -16.35 2.01 17.10
C GLU A 287 -17.63 2.87 17.03
N ALA A 288 -17.51 4.18 16.78
CA ALA A 288 -18.68 5.06 16.77
C ALA A 288 -19.65 4.73 15.62
N ARG A 289 -20.95 4.91 15.89
CA ARG A 289 -22.06 4.59 14.98
C ARG A 289 -22.43 5.75 14.06
N SER A 290 -22.03 6.97 14.44
CA SER A 290 -22.16 8.17 13.63
C SER A 290 -21.03 9.16 13.94
N ILE A 291 -20.86 10.13 13.05
CA ILE A 291 -19.94 11.27 13.22
C ILE A 291 -20.71 12.54 12.87
N ALA A 292 -20.46 13.64 13.59
CA ALA A 292 -20.89 14.95 13.15
C ALA A 292 -20.26 15.29 11.79
N LEU A 293 -21.03 15.88 10.89
CA LEU A 293 -20.55 16.37 9.61
C LEU A 293 -20.11 17.82 9.76
N PRO A 294 -18.82 18.14 9.54
CA PRO A 294 -18.38 19.52 9.36
C PRO A 294 -19.10 20.21 8.20
N ASP A 295 -19.22 21.54 8.25
CA ASP A 295 -19.86 22.32 7.17
C ASP A 295 -19.12 22.19 5.82
N ASP A 296 -17.81 21.99 5.86
CA ASP A 296 -16.94 21.81 4.69
C ASP A 296 -16.66 20.33 4.35
N ALA A 297 -17.40 19.40 4.99
CA ALA A 297 -17.26 17.98 4.77
C ALA A 297 -17.52 17.60 3.30
N ASP A 298 -16.71 16.68 2.76
CA ASP A 298 -17.00 15.98 1.51
C ASP A 298 -17.98 14.82 1.80
N PRO A 299 -19.28 14.92 1.45
CA PRO A 299 -20.26 13.87 1.74
C PRO A 299 -19.89 12.53 1.11
N ALA A 300 -19.17 12.55 -0.02
CA ALA A 300 -18.75 11.35 -0.71
C ALA A 300 -17.65 10.60 0.07
N ALA A 301 -16.80 11.29 0.83
CA ALA A 301 -15.78 10.66 1.66
C ALA A 301 -16.41 9.82 2.78
N PHE A 302 -17.45 10.33 3.44
CA PHE A 302 -18.17 9.60 4.48
C PHE A 302 -18.96 8.42 3.91
N HIS A 303 -19.63 8.63 2.77
CA HIS A 303 -20.30 7.53 2.06
C HIS A 303 -19.31 6.43 1.64
N ALA A 304 -18.13 6.80 1.15
CA ALA A 304 -17.09 5.86 0.70
C ALA A 304 -16.55 4.96 1.82
N ILE A 305 -16.68 5.36 3.09
CA ILE A 305 -16.30 4.55 4.27
C ILE A 305 -17.50 3.84 4.93
N GLY A 306 -18.70 3.94 4.35
CA GLY A 306 -19.90 3.27 4.85
C GLY A 306 -20.73 4.09 5.84
N PHE A 307 -20.50 5.40 5.89
CA PHE A 307 -21.20 6.36 6.75
C PHE A 307 -21.93 7.41 5.88
N PRO A 308 -22.97 7.02 5.12
CA PRO A 308 -23.81 7.96 4.39
C PRO A 308 -24.27 9.17 5.25
N PRO A 309 -24.20 10.39 4.72
CA PRO A 309 -24.76 11.58 5.34
C PRO A 309 -26.30 11.58 5.43
N PHE A 310 -26.82 11.90 6.62
CA PHE A 310 -28.23 12.18 6.90
C PHE A 310 -28.32 13.37 7.86
N GLY A 311 -28.72 14.52 7.34
CA GLY A 311 -28.77 15.77 8.11
C GLY A 311 -27.39 16.17 8.63
N PRO A 312 -27.22 16.49 9.92
CA PRO A 312 -25.94 16.90 10.50
C PRO A 312 -24.96 15.74 10.79
N ARG A 313 -25.34 14.49 10.48
CA ARG A 313 -24.58 13.29 10.86
C ARG A 313 -24.25 12.41 9.66
N ALA A 314 -23.05 11.83 9.66
CA ALA A 314 -22.70 10.68 8.84
C ALA A 314 -22.97 9.42 9.68
N ILE A 315 -23.92 8.59 9.27
CA ILE A 315 -24.43 7.47 10.08
C ILE A 315 -24.01 6.16 9.43
N ARG A 316 -23.50 5.21 10.20
CA ARG A 316 -23.11 3.89 9.69
C ARG A 316 -24.30 3.23 9.00
N ALA A 317 -24.06 2.64 7.83
CA ALA A 317 -25.13 2.18 6.93
C ALA A 317 -26.12 1.21 7.59
N ASP A 318 -25.64 0.30 8.44
CA ASP A 318 -26.48 -0.64 9.21
C ASP A 318 -27.39 0.07 10.21
N VAL A 319 -26.87 1.08 10.91
CA VAL A 319 -27.63 1.89 11.88
C VAL A 319 -28.66 2.76 11.16
N ALA A 320 -28.29 3.37 10.03
CA ALA A 320 -29.20 4.17 9.23
C ALA A 320 -30.40 3.32 8.74
N GLU A 321 -30.15 2.13 8.19
CA GLU A 321 -31.22 1.21 7.80
C GLU A 321 -32.09 0.77 8.98
N ARG A 322 -31.49 0.50 10.13
CA ARG A 322 -32.24 0.11 11.33
C ARG A 322 -33.18 1.22 11.79
N VAL A 323 -32.69 2.47 11.82
CA VAL A 323 -33.49 3.66 12.17
C VAL A 323 -34.61 3.85 11.17
N PHE A 324 -34.30 3.84 9.86
CA PHE A 324 -35.29 3.98 8.80
C PHE A 324 -36.42 2.97 8.94
N ASN A 325 -36.07 1.68 9.10
CA ASN A 325 -37.07 0.62 9.21
C ASN A 325 -37.95 0.76 10.46
N LYS A 326 -37.39 1.26 11.57
CA LYS A 326 -38.17 1.53 12.80
C LYS A 326 -39.17 2.66 12.58
N VAL A 327 -38.74 3.79 12.01
CA VAL A 327 -39.62 4.94 11.73
C VAL A 327 -40.66 4.56 10.68
N MET A 328 -40.25 3.89 9.59
CA MET A 328 -41.17 3.37 8.57
C MET A 328 -42.26 2.49 9.17
N ALA A 329 -41.91 1.53 10.03
CA ALA A 329 -42.88 0.65 10.65
C ALA A 329 -43.87 1.42 11.54
N ALA A 330 -43.39 2.42 12.28
CA ALA A 330 -44.23 3.28 13.12
C ALA A 330 -45.20 4.12 12.27
N THR A 331 -44.75 4.69 11.15
CA THR A 331 -45.57 5.55 10.28
C THR A 331 -46.69 4.84 9.51
N ARG A 332 -46.78 3.49 9.57
CA ARG A 332 -47.80 2.72 8.84
C ARG A 332 -49.24 3.06 9.24
N ALA A 333 -49.45 3.45 10.49
CA ALA A 333 -50.77 3.79 11.03
C ALA A 333 -51.10 5.28 10.93
N GLY A 334 -50.18 6.10 10.40
CA GLY A 334 -50.29 7.56 10.36
C GLY A 334 -49.06 8.24 10.95
N PRO A 335 -49.13 9.56 11.17
CA PRO A 335 -48.02 10.33 11.70
C PRO A 335 -47.63 9.91 13.12
N VAL A 336 -46.33 9.80 13.40
CA VAL A 336 -45.80 9.34 14.69
C VAL A 336 -44.79 10.30 15.27
N GLU A 337 -44.75 10.37 16.60
CA GLU A 337 -43.62 10.97 17.31
C GLU A 337 -42.38 10.09 17.17
N LEU A 338 -41.20 10.72 17.08
CA LEU A 338 -39.95 10.00 16.94
C LEU A 338 -39.58 9.29 18.25
N PRO A 339 -39.36 7.96 18.26
CA PRO A 339 -38.94 7.27 19.47
C PRO A 339 -37.59 7.80 19.99
N GLU A 340 -37.51 8.14 21.28
CA GLU A 340 -36.27 8.64 21.89
C GLU A 340 -35.09 7.65 21.76
N GLU A 341 -35.38 6.35 21.71
CA GLU A 341 -34.37 5.29 21.52
C GLU A 341 -33.54 5.46 20.23
N LEU A 342 -34.06 6.19 19.23
CA LEU A 342 -33.34 6.44 17.98
C LEU A 342 -32.06 7.26 18.21
N ALA A 343 -32.10 8.25 19.11
CA ALA A 343 -30.91 9.05 19.44
C ALA A 343 -29.81 8.17 20.04
N ALA A 344 -30.18 7.24 20.92
CA ALA A 344 -29.25 6.28 21.52
C ALA A 344 -28.70 5.27 20.49
N TRP A 345 -29.48 4.90 19.47
CA TRP A 345 -29.00 4.03 18.39
C TRP A 345 -27.96 4.74 17.53
N ILE A 346 -28.19 6.01 17.20
CA ILE A 346 -27.32 6.83 16.35
C ILE A 346 -26.09 7.34 17.12
N GLY A 347 -26.22 7.57 18.43
CA GLY A 347 -25.22 8.28 19.23
C GLY A 347 -25.24 9.79 18.97
N CYS A 348 -26.43 10.38 18.88
CA CYS A 348 -26.64 11.81 18.65
C CYS A 348 -27.47 12.46 19.75
N ALA A 349 -27.53 13.79 19.77
CA ALA A 349 -28.44 14.52 20.63
C ALA A 349 -29.89 14.39 20.10
N ALA A 350 -30.88 14.52 20.99
CA ALA A 350 -32.29 14.31 20.63
C ALA A 350 -32.82 15.40 19.68
N ASP A 351 -32.31 16.62 19.80
CA ASP A 351 -32.63 17.77 18.93
C ASP A 351 -32.10 17.62 17.49
N GLU A 352 -31.12 16.72 17.26
CA GLU A 352 -30.66 16.37 15.91
C GLU A 352 -31.61 15.40 15.17
N LEU A 353 -32.47 14.67 15.89
CA LEU A 353 -33.32 13.61 15.30
C LEU A 353 -34.24 14.12 14.17
N PRO A 354 -34.96 15.25 14.32
CA PRO A 354 -35.77 15.84 13.24
C PRO A 354 -35.00 15.99 11.92
N ALA A 355 -33.82 16.60 11.97
CA ALA A 355 -33.02 16.85 10.77
C ALA A 355 -32.50 15.56 10.12
N ILE A 356 -32.16 14.56 10.94
CA ILE A 356 -31.72 13.24 10.47
C ILE A 356 -32.87 12.51 9.78
N VAL A 357 -34.04 12.44 10.42
CA VAL A 357 -35.20 11.72 9.91
C VAL A 357 -35.78 12.41 8.67
N ALA A 358 -35.76 13.75 8.64
CA ALA A 358 -36.05 14.52 7.43
C ALA A 358 -35.15 14.12 6.24
N ALA A 359 -33.83 14.04 6.48
CA ALA A 359 -32.87 13.64 5.45
C ALA A 359 -33.02 12.17 5.00
N MET A 360 -33.64 11.32 5.83
CA MET A 360 -33.98 9.93 5.47
C MET A 360 -35.26 9.83 4.62
N GLY A 361 -35.97 10.95 4.38
CA GLY A 361 -37.14 11.01 3.52
C GLY A 361 -38.49 10.97 4.26
N PHE A 362 -38.54 11.44 5.50
CA PHE A 362 -39.78 11.65 6.24
C PHE A 362 -40.10 13.14 6.31
N ASP A 363 -41.38 13.49 6.22
CA ASP A 363 -41.87 14.86 6.38
C ASP A 363 -42.51 15.01 7.76
N GLU A 364 -42.24 16.13 8.42
CA GLU A 364 -43.01 16.58 9.58
C GLU A 364 -44.35 17.13 9.09
N VAL A 365 -45.45 16.57 9.59
CA VAL A 365 -46.83 16.90 9.14
C VAL A 365 -47.64 17.64 10.18
N ALA A 366 -47.24 17.52 11.45
CA ALA A 366 -47.70 18.31 12.59
C ALA A 366 -46.53 18.36 13.58
N GLU A 367 -46.53 19.33 14.50
CA GLU A 367 -45.47 19.52 15.49
C GLU A 367 -45.07 18.17 16.13
N ASP A 368 -43.81 17.78 15.91
CA ASP A 368 -43.17 16.53 16.35
C ASP A 368 -43.78 15.23 15.80
N ARG A 369 -44.67 15.29 14.80
CA ARG A 369 -45.24 14.11 14.13
C ARG A 369 -44.75 13.96 12.70
N TRP A 370 -44.18 12.79 12.44
CA TRP A 370 -43.47 12.46 11.21
C TRP A 370 -44.19 11.38 10.41
N LEU A 371 -44.14 11.47 9.09
CA LEU A 371 -44.67 10.49 8.15
C LEU A 371 -43.69 10.31 6.99
N LEU A 372 -43.68 9.14 6.33
CA LEU A 372 -42.91 8.96 5.09
C LEU A 372 -43.32 10.02 4.06
N ALA A 373 -42.35 10.74 3.50
CA ALA A 373 -42.60 11.74 2.48
C ALA A 373 -43.12 11.08 1.18
N PRO A 374 -44.20 11.59 0.57
CA PRO A 374 -44.65 11.08 -0.73
C PRO A 374 -43.56 11.24 -1.79
N ARG A 375 -43.24 10.17 -2.54
CA ARG A 375 -42.32 10.26 -3.68
C ARG A 375 -42.87 11.25 -4.72
N ARG A 376 -42.30 12.46 -4.79
CA ARG A 376 -42.66 13.43 -5.84
C ARG A 376 -42.08 12.96 -7.18
N PRO A 377 -42.88 12.84 -8.26
CA PRO A 377 -42.34 12.52 -9.57
C PRO A 377 -41.43 13.65 -10.06
N GLU A 378 -40.21 13.31 -10.47
CA GLU A 378 -39.26 14.26 -11.05
C GLU A 378 -39.93 14.97 -12.24
N ARG A 379 -40.18 16.28 -12.11
CA ARG A 379 -40.57 17.11 -13.24
C ARG A 379 -39.38 17.16 -14.20
N ARG A 380 -39.40 16.35 -15.27
CA ARG A 380 -38.51 16.50 -16.43
C ARG A 380 -38.62 17.92 -16.95
N GLY A 381 -37.63 18.75 -16.62
CA GLY A 381 -37.52 20.11 -17.14
C GLY A 381 -37.43 20.07 -18.66
N ARG A 382 -38.51 20.47 -19.34
CA ARG A 382 -38.46 20.85 -20.76
C ARG A 382 -37.50 22.02 -20.88
N ARG A 383 -36.24 21.74 -21.24
CA ARG A 383 -35.31 22.76 -21.73
C ARG A 383 -35.92 23.30 -23.04
N ARG A 384 -36.66 24.41 -22.94
CA ARG A 384 -37.05 25.22 -24.09
C ARG A 384 -35.76 25.72 -24.73
N THR A 385 -35.34 25.09 -25.82
CA THR A 385 -34.37 25.67 -26.75
C THR A 385 -35.02 26.90 -27.37
N ARG A 386 -34.69 28.08 -26.85
CA ARG A 386 -34.88 29.34 -27.58
C ARG A 386 -33.92 29.29 -28.76
N ARG A 387 -34.45 29.08 -29.97
CA ARG A 387 -33.78 29.47 -31.21
C ARG A 387 -33.62 30.99 -31.17
N ALA A 388 -32.38 31.47 -31.23
CA ALA A 388 -32.09 32.85 -31.57
C ALA A 388 -32.34 32.99 -33.08
N GLY A 389 -33.19 33.96 -33.42
CA GLY A 389 -33.21 34.61 -34.73
C GLY A 389 -32.36 35.86 -34.69
#